data_AF-A0A7J6U0W2-F1
#
_entry.id   AF-A0A7J6U0W2-F1
#
_cell.length_a   1.000
_cell.length_b   1.000
_cell.length_c   1.000
_cell.angle_alpha   90.00
_cell.angle_beta   90.00
_cell.angle_gamma   90.00
#
_symmetry.space_group_name_H-M   'P 1'
#
loop_
_entity.id
_entity.type
_entity.pdbx_description
1 polymer ?
#
loop_
_entity_poly.entity_id
_entity_poly.type
_entity_poly.pdbx_seq_one_letter_code
_entity_poly.pdbx_strand_id
1 'polypeptide(L)'
;MSSSSGVVEAVESWPVYLVWFIHHNSYYNLRFHELEALADLCGNVSKESLYAVEEDMKATPTHPPTALVESPWVYVRLPNDEVAKAIAERAVLVKAILSVWGTGKTIPETIEDVNKHMPREKRRQIITDELSFKYKLFAFGRKFTSRERQELMDSFGCLWDGDEKVDIENAKTVLWLISEYEHTSGPGGAGNKKASKIKRHFCAREVGPVGGSSVNAFCGYLGPKSSLEMGGLESVAQPSGRVAAGRYEDKQEPYFARYELTCRPVLGPTSLDNELAFIMANLAKIERGKIVYDCFVGTGGLALTASHFGAFVMGSDIDIRVLRGHRVAYANEGKSPLLDAVPGDSGPKDISIFRNFLCYGLARPEIIHADMAAPFWRKDAKADGFVDVILTDPPYGIRAGTKRVGAKTEHVIADRTTYVPQKVRYETNEVMDDLLQRAVHILVDNGMLVYLLPIELSQLFTPEELDVMEKSQEMAGDNPAERTRKRKRKQEAAARGKVAASTRVILRDETVMMSRAGQGPKGEASSEGDAQCVQYRDVYAPETARDLPFLTESNYLRLLPPCPKELEVVSVSLQILSAGLGRLVVSMRRLPR
;
A
#
# COMPACT_ATOMS: atom_id res chain seq x y z
N MET A 1 -20.64 28.49 -19.48
CA MET A 1 -19.56 28.26 -20.46
C MET A 1 -18.37 29.23 -20.31
N SER A 2 -18.26 30.02 -19.23
CA SER A 2 -17.11 30.92 -18.97
C SER A 2 -16.18 30.45 -17.84
N SER A 3 -16.39 29.26 -17.26
CA SER A 3 -15.64 28.75 -16.10
C SER A 3 -14.52 27.76 -16.42
N SER A 4 -14.49 27.19 -17.64
CA SER A 4 -13.49 26.17 -18.01
C SER A 4 -12.16 26.76 -18.44
N SER A 5 -12.12 27.95 -19.05
CA SER A 5 -10.87 28.57 -19.51
C SER A 5 -9.97 29.05 -18.35
N GLY A 6 -10.56 29.62 -17.30
CA GLY A 6 -9.79 30.11 -16.13
C GLY A 6 -9.22 28.99 -15.24
N VAL A 7 -9.88 27.83 -15.18
CA VAL A 7 -9.35 26.67 -14.44
C VAL A 7 -8.19 26.02 -15.20
N VAL A 8 -8.27 25.95 -16.53
CA VAL A 8 -7.18 25.44 -17.37
C VAL A 8 -5.94 26.34 -17.30
N GLU A 9 -6.10 27.66 -17.39
CA GLU A 9 -4.99 28.61 -17.23
C GLU A 9 -4.34 28.53 -15.83
N ALA A 10 -5.12 28.28 -14.77
CA ALA A 10 -4.58 28.11 -13.43
C ALA A 10 -3.74 26.82 -13.28
N VAL A 11 -4.18 25.70 -13.87
CA VAL A 11 -3.46 24.41 -13.82
C VAL A 11 -2.15 24.45 -14.61
N GLU A 12 -2.11 25.13 -15.76
CA GLU A 12 -0.88 25.28 -16.57
C GLU A 12 0.19 26.12 -15.87
N SER A 13 -0.20 26.91 -14.86
CA SER A 13 0.72 27.71 -14.03
C SER A 13 1.33 26.95 -12.85
N TRP A 14 0.81 25.75 -12.54
CA TRP A 14 1.26 24.97 -11.39
C TRP A 14 2.68 24.42 -11.56
N PRO A 15 3.47 24.35 -10.47
CA PRO A 15 4.78 23.73 -10.51
C PRO A 15 4.70 22.24 -10.86
N VAL A 16 5.71 21.77 -11.58
CA VAL A 16 5.87 20.36 -11.93
C VAL A 16 6.85 19.67 -10.97
N TYR A 17 6.45 18.50 -10.50
CA TYR A 17 7.23 17.65 -9.60
C TYR A 17 7.48 16.30 -10.26
N LEU A 18 8.63 15.70 -9.94
CA LEU A 18 8.96 14.33 -10.29
C LEU A 18 8.64 13.43 -9.10
N VAL A 19 7.61 12.60 -9.23
CA VAL A 19 7.25 11.59 -8.24
C VAL A 19 8.07 10.33 -8.52
N TRP A 20 8.75 9.85 -7.50
CA TRP A 20 9.49 8.60 -7.51
C TRP A 20 8.72 7.57 -6.70
N PHE A 21 8.32 6.46 -7.31
CA PHE A 21 7.65 5.35 -6.63
C PHE A 21 8.61 4.33 -6.02
N ILE A 22 8.16 3.68 -4.94
CA ILE A 22 8.78 2.48 -4.39
C ILE A 22 8.42 1.30 -5.28
N HIS A 23 9.42 0.49 -5.64
CA HIS A 23 9.17 -0.79 -6.30
C HIS A 23 8.71 -1.83 -5.26
N HIS A 24 7.40 -1.83 -4.96
CA HIS A 24 6.82 -2.74 -3.98
C HIS A 24 6.32 -4.03 -4.63
N ASN A 25 6.90 -5.17 -4.26
CA ASN A 25 6.64 -6.48 -4.88
C ASN A 25 5.16 -6.87 -4.99
N SER A 26 4.33 -6.44 -4.04
CA SER A 26 2.90 -6.80 -3.99
C SER A 26 1.94 -5.68 -4.37
N TYR A 27 2.41 -4.42 -4.37
CA TYR A 27 1.52 -3.25 -4.42
C TYR A 27 1.90 -2.25 -5.52
N TYR A 28 2.93 -2.53 -6.32
CA TYR A 28 3.40 -1.62 -7.36
C TYR A 28 2.26 -1.16 -8.29
N ASN A 29 1.32 -2.04 -8.61
CA ASN A 29 0.17 -1.72 -9.48
C ASN A 29 -0.82 -0.71 -8.90
N LEU A 30 -0.75 -0.41 -7.60
CA LEU A 30 -1.61 0.56 -6.92
C LEU A 30 -1.02 1.98 -6.91
N ARG A 31 0.24 2.15 -7.34
CA ARG A 31 1.00 3.40 -7.17
C ARG A 31 0.32 4.63 -7.79
N PHE A 32 -0.25 4.48 -8.98
CA PHE A 32 -0.95 5.57 -9.66
C PHE A 32 -2.30 5.88 -9.01
N HIS A 33 -3.07 4.85 -8.64
CA HIS A 33 -4.37 5.07 -8.00
C HIS A 33 -4.22 5.66 -6.60
N GLU A 34 -3.18 5.27 -5.84
CA GLU A 34 -2.87 5.93 -4.57
C GLU A 34 -2.47 7.39 -4.79
N LEU A 35 -1.58 7.67 -5.75
CA LEU A 35 -1.16 9.04 -6.08
C LEU A 35 -2.34 9.91 -6.51
N GLU A 36 -3.20 9.41 -7.40
CA GLU A 36 -4.42 10.09 -7.87
C GLU A 36 -5.37 10.38 -6.71
N ALA A 37 -5.59 9.41 -5.81
CA ALA A 37 -6.46 9.60 -4.66
C ALA A 37 -5.91 10.65 -3.69
N LEU A 38 -4.59 10.66 -3.46
CA LEU A 38 -3.92 11.64 -2.61
C LEU A 38 -3.85 13.03 -3.24
N ALA A 39 -3.68 13.13 -4.55
CA ALA A 39 -3.68 14.40 -5.25
C ALA A 39 -5.05 15.10 -5.18
N ASP A 40 -6.13 14.33 -5.33
CA ASP A 40 -7.49 14.84 -5.11
C ASP A 40 -7.72 15.20 -3.63
N LEU A 41 -7.35 14.31 -2.70
CA LEU A 41 -7.54 14.54 -1.27
C LEU A 41 -6.78 15.76 -0.74
N CYS A 42 -5.50 15.93 -1.12
CA CYS A 42 -4.62 16.94 -0.54
C CYS A 42 -4.69 18.28 -1.28
N GLY A 43 -5.11 18.31 -2.54
CA GLY A 43 -5.03 19.50 -3.38
C GLY A 43 -6.16 19.67 -4.38
N ASN A 44 -7.22 18.85 -4.31
CA ASN A 44 -8.34 18.83 -5.27
C ASN A 44 -7.87 18.73 -6.73
N VAL A 45 -6.77 18.01 -6.96
CA VAL A 45 -6.20 17.82 -8.29
C VAL A 45 -6.88 16.62 -8.96
N SER A 46 -7.56 16.87 -10.07
CA SER A 46 -8.20 15.79 -10.83
C SER A 46 -7.18 14.96 -11.59
N LYS A 47 -7.50 13.69 -11.85
CA LYS A 47 -6.67 12.74 -12.61
C LYS A 47 -6.25 13.28 -13.98
N GLU A 48 -7.15 14.01 -14.64
CA GLU A 48 -6.94 14.57 -15.98
C GLU A 48 -5.92 15.72 -15.96
N SER A 49 -5.82 16.43 -14.84
CA SER A 49 -4.93 17.58 -14.68
C SER A 49 -3.58 17.24 -14.05
N LEU A 50 -3.49 16.08 -13.38
CA LEU A 50 -2.38 15.69 -12.52
C LEU A 50 -1.08 15.47 -13.29
N TYR A 51 -1.10 14.82 -14.46
CA TYR A 51 0.11 14.34 -15.10
C TYR A 51 0.70 15.33 -16.12
N ALA A 52 2.02 15.42 -16.18
CA ALA A 52 2.76 16.22 -17.15
C ALA A 52 3.62 15.35 -18.07
N VAL A 53 3.86 15.83 -19.29
CA VAL A 53 4.73 15.16 -20.27
C VAL A 53 6.17 15.61 -20.07
N GLU A 54 7.13 14.68 -20.17
CA GLU A 54 8.54 14.99 -19.93
C GLU A 54 9.14 15.90 -21.02
N GLU A 55 8.74 15.74 -22.28
CA GLU A 55 9.21 16.60 -23.37
C GLU A 55 8.57 17.99 -23.35
N ASP A 56 7.37 18.11 -22.77
CA ASP A 56 6.64 19.36 -22.61
C ASP A 56 5.89 19.37 -21.27
N MET A 57 6.50 20.00 -20.27
CA MET A 57 5.95 20.08 -18.91
C MET A 57 4.62 20.82 -18.83
N LYS A 58 4.25 21.59 -19.88
CA LYS A 58 2.95 22.25 -19.98
C LYS A 58 1.89 21.34 -20.62
N ALA A 59 2.30 20.34 -21.38
CA ALA A 59 1.38 19.41 -21.99
C ALA A 59 0.83 18.40 -20.97
N THR A 60 -0.42 18.02 -21.17
CA THR A 60 -1.05 16.90 -20.48
C THR A 60 -0.95 15.67 -21.38
N PRO A 61 -0.56 14.50 -20.87
CA PRO A 61 -0.52 13.30 -21.69
C PRO A 61 -1.92 12.96 -22.18
N THR A 62 -2.01 12.45 -23.42
CA THR A 62 -3.30 12.05 -24.04
C THR A 62 -4.00 10.95 -23.23
N HIS A 63 -3.22 10.09 -22.58
CA HIS A 63 -3.68 9.07 -21.66
C HIS A 63 -2.88 9.14 -20.37
N PRO A 64 -3.54 9.14 -19.19
CA PRO A 64 -2.84 9.01 -17.91
C PRO A 64 -1.94 7.76 -17.89
N PRO A 65 -0.79 7.83 -17.20
CA PRO A 65 0.05 6.66 -17.02
C PRO A 65 -0.71 5.58 -16.24
N THR A 66 -0.50 4.34 -16.64
CA THR A 66 -1.11 3.17 -16.02
C THR A 66 -0.04 2.26 -15.45
N ALA A 67 -0.44 1.21 -14.74
CA ALA A 67 0.49 0.21 -14.19
C ALA A 67 1.46 -0.38 -15.23
N LEU A 68 1.13 -0.30 -16.54
CA LEU A 68 1.96 -0.70 -17.68
C LEU A 68 3.27 0.10 -17.81
N VAL A 69 3.35 1.30 -17.26
CA VAL A 69 4.56 2.13 -17.33
C VAL A 69 5.61 1.56 -16.37
N GLU A 70 6.68 0.97 -16.91
CA GLU A 70 7.75 0.39 -16.07
C GLU A 70 8.58 1.43 -15.32
N SER A 71 8.62 2.67 -15.82
CA SER A 71 9.34 3.76 -15.18
C SER A 71 8.86 3.93 -13.72
N PRO A 72 9.79 3.96 -12.75
CA PRO A 72 9.45 4.27 -11.36
C PRO A 72 9.23 5.77 -11.14
N TRP A 73 9.26 6.57 -12.21
CA TRP A 73 9.15 8.01 -12.18
C TRP A 73 7.95 8.49 -13.00
N VAL A 74 7.28 9.52 -12.51
CA VAL A 74 6.24 10.24 -13.25
C VAL A 74 6.29 11.74 -12.93
N TYR A 75 6.08 12.58 -13.95
CA TYR A 75 5.92 14.02 -13.73
C TYR A 75 4.48 14.37 -13.44
N VAL A 76 4.27 15.21 -12.43
CA VAL A 76 2.95 15.66 -12.01
C VAL A 76 2.92 17.16 -11.78
N ARG A 77 1.79 17.80 -12.06
CA ARG A 77 1.48 19.18 -11.69
C ARG A 77 0.71 19.17 -10.38
N LEU A 78 1.22 19.92 -9.41
CA LEU A 78 0.57 20.12 -8.11
C LEU A 78 0.52 21.61 -7.81
N PRO A 79 -0.50 22.10 -7.08
CA PRO A 79 -0.67 23.54 -6.84
C PRO A 79 0.54 24.24 -6.21
N ASN A 80 1.21 23.57 -5.27
CA ASN A 80 2.33 24.12 -4.49
C ASN A 80 3.08 23.03 -3.70
N ASP A 81 4.14 23.45 -2.99
CA ASP A 81 4.98 22.58 -2.16
C ASP A 81 4.21 22.00 -0.97
N GLU A 82 3.20 22.70 -0.44
CA GLU A 82 2.39 22.24 0.68
C GLU A 82 1.57 20.99 0.30
N VAL A 83 0.94 21.00 -0.89
CA VAL A 83 0.20 19.84 -1.41
C VAL A 83 1.15 18.68 -1.69
N ALA A 84 2.28 18.93 -2.35
CA ALA A 84 3.29 17.92 -2.63
C ALA A 84 3.81 17.27 -1.34
N LYS A 85 4.11 18.08 -0.32
CA LYS A 85 4.52 17.61 1.00
C LYS A 85 3.44 16.77 1.68
N ALA A 86 2.18 17.20 1.63
CA ALA A 86 1.07 16.45 2.21
C ALA A 86 0.88 15.08 1.55
N ILE A 87 1.06 14.98 0.23
CA ILE A 87 1.07 13.70 -0.49
C ILE A 87 2.25 12.83 -0.04
N ALA A 88 3.47 13.40 -0.01
CA ALA A 88 4.69 12.69 0.39
C ALA A 88 4.60 12.11 1.81
N GLU A 89 4.13 12.89 2.79
CA GLU A 89 4.01 12.47 4.19
C GLU A 89 2.98 11.34 4.39
N ARG A 90 2.00 11.23 3.49
CA ARG A 90 0.88 10.29 3.62
C ARG A 90 1.01 9.03 2.76
N ALA A 91 1.68 9.12 1.61
CA ALA A 91 1.77 8.04 0.65
C ALA A 91 2.52 6.81 1.19
N VAL A 92 2.07 5.62 0.77
CA VAL A 92 2.74 4.34 1.05
C VAL A 92 3.66 3.94 -0.10
N LEU A 93 3.26 4.17 -1.36
CA LEU A 93 3.98 3.71 -2.55
C LEU A 93 4.85 4.79 -3.21
N VAL A 94 4.85 6.01 -2.70
CA VAL A 94 5.78 7.07 -3.12
C VAL A 94 7.04 6.96 -2.26
N LYS A 95 8.21 7.09 -2.89
CA LYS A 95 9.54 7.11 -2.27
C LYS A 95 10.02 8.53 -2.03
N ALA A 96 9.79 9.42 -2.99
CA ALA A 96 10.15 10.83 -2.93
C ALA A 96 9.29 11.63 -3.90
N ILE A 97 8.99 12.89 -3.56
CA ILE A 97 8.50 13.89 -4.50
C ILE A 97 9.59 14.93 -4.66
N LEU A 98 10.02 15.17 -5.89
CA LEU A 98 11.20 15.95 -6.21
C LEU A 98 10.82 17.19 -7.03
N SER A 99 11.24 18.36 -6.58
CA SER A 99 11.26 19.57 -7.40
C SER A 99 12.57 19.58 -8.21
N VAL A 100 12.48 19.27 -9.50
CA VAL A 100 13.66 19.18 -10.38
C VAL A 100 14.13 20.59 -10.72
N TRP A 101 15.39 20.89 -10.38
CA TRP A 101 16.00 22.18 -10.65
C TRP A 101 16.73 22.22 -11.99
N GLY A 102 17.28 21.07 -12.41
CA GLY A 102 17.85 20.94 -13.73
C GLY A 102 18.24 19.51 -14.08
N THR A 103 18.35 19.25 -15.38
CA THR A 103 18.68 17.96 -15.97
C THR A 103 19.67 18.12 -17.13
N GLY A 104 20.56 17.15 -17.32
CA GLY A 104 21.53 17.18 -18.42
C GLY A 104 22.15 15.82 -18.68
N LYS A 105 22.73 15.62 -19.87
CA LYS A 105 23.46 14.38 -20.18
C LYS A 105 24.82 14.35 -19.49
N THR A 106 25.36 15.53 -19.21
CA THR A 106 26.62 15.73 -18.47
C THR A 106 26.40 16.58 -17.22
N ILE A 107 27.31 16.50 -16.26
CA ILE A 107 27.27 17.32 -15.04
C ILE A 107 27.31 18.83 -15.37
N PRO A 108 28.19 19.31 -16.27
CA PRO A 108 28.19 20.73 -16.66
C PRO A 108 26.88 21.20 -17.27
N GLU A 109 26.26 20.42 -18.18
CA GLU A 109 24.94 20.73 -18.73
C GLU A 109 23.88 20.83 -17.64
N THR A 110 23.93 19.91 -16.67
CA THR A 110 22.97 19.91 -15.54
C THR A 110 23.13 21.16 -14.68
N ILE A 111 24.37 21.59 -14.42
CA ILE A 111 24.66 22.81 -13.65
C ILE A 111 24.20 24.06 -14.40
N GLU A 112 24.42 24.12 -15.71
CA GLU A 112 23.94 25.20 -16.56
C GLU A 112 22.40 25.29 -16.51
N ASP A 113 21.73 24.14 -16.64
CA ASP A 113 20.27 24.06 -16.58
C ASP A 113 19.72 24.46 -15.20
N VAL A 114 20.39 24.06 -14.11
CA VAL A 114 20.08 24.52 -12.75
C VAL A 114 20.22 26.03 -12.62
N ASN A 115 21.31 26.62 -13.12
CA ASN A 115 21.52 28.07 -13.03
C ASN A 115 20.48 28.86 -13.85
N LYS A 116 19.97 28.28 -14.94
CA LYS A 116 18.92 28.87 -15.77
C LYS A 116 17.56 28.88 -15.06
N HIS A 117 17.14 27.76 -14.48
CA HIS A 117 15.80 27.61 -13.89
C HIS A 117 15.73 28.02 -12.42
N MET A 118 16.80 27.78 -11.67
CA MET A 118 16.96 28.08 -10.25
C MET A 118 18.21 28.93 -10.04
N PRO A 119 18.21 30.22 -10.44
CA PRO A 119 19.34 31.12 -10.20
C PRO A 119 19.64 31.25 -8.71
N ARG A 120 20.86 31.69 -8.41
CA ARG A 120 21.42 31.77 -7.05
C ARG A 120 20.48 32.43 -6.03
N GLU A 121 19.84 33.54 -6.41
CA GLU A 121 18.90 34.27 -5.56
C GLU A 121 17.72 33.40 -5.11
N LYS A 122 17.14 32.60 -6.01
CA LYS A 122 16.07 31.65 -5.68
C LYS A 122 16.56 30.50 -4.82
N ARG A 123 17.77 29.98 -5.09
CA ARG A 123 18.36 28.90 -4.27
C ARG A 123 18.59 29.35 -2.83
N ARG A 124 19.08 30.57 -2.61
CA ARG A 124 19.28 31.14 -1.27
C ARG A 124 17.99 31.41 -0.49
N GLN A 125 16.85 31.60 -1.18
CA GLN A 125 15.55 31.68 -0.51
C GLN A 125 15.10 30.32 0.05
N ILE A 126 15.55 29.23 -0.54
CA ILE A 126 15.20 27.86 -0.13
C ILE A 126 16.24 27.32 0.86
N ILE A 127 17.51 27.61 0.64
CA ILE A 127 18.65 27.25 1.48
C ILE A 127 19.19 28.56 2.05
N THR A 128 18.46 29.09 3.03
CA THR A 128 18.85 30.30 3.76
C THR A 128 19.98 29.99 4.75
N ASP A 129 20.66 31.00 5.27
CA ASP A 129 21.73 30.87 6.27
C ASP A 129 21.30 30.08 7.54
N GLU A 130 19.99 30.02 7.84
CA GLU A 130 19.41 29.27 8.97
C GLU A 130 18.98 27.82 8.65
N LEU A 131 18.90 27.45 7.38
CA LEU A 131 18.38 26.15 6.91
C LEU A 131 19.56 25.28 6.45
N SER A 132 19.82 24.21 7.22
CA SER A 132 20.84 23.26 6.84
C SER A 132 20.40 22.38 5.68
N PHE A 133 21.33 22.04 4.78
CA PHE A 133 21.08 21.11 3.70
C PHE A 133 22.02 19.90 3.71
N LYS A 134 21.60 18.84 3.01
CA LYS A 134 22.44 17.67 2.70
C LYS A 134 22.20 17.14 1.31
N TYR A 135 23.19 16.43 0.79
CA TYR A 135 23.07 15.68 -0.45
C TYR A 135 22.67 14.22 -0.22
N LYS A 136 21.67 13.75 -0.97
CA LYS A 136 21.40 12.34 -1.21
C LYS A 136 21.81 12.00 -2.64
N LEU A 137 22.70 11.01 -2.77
CA LEU A 137 23.22 10.58 -4.07
C LEU A 137 22.58 9.26 -4.47
N PHE A 138 22.02 9.20 -5.67
CA PHE A 138 21.41 7.97 -6.19
C PHE A 138 21.83 7.68 -7.63
N ALA A 139 22.14 6.42 -7.91
CA ALA A 139 22.41 5.94 -9.25
C ALA A 139 21.33 4.93 -9.63
N PHE A 140 20.57 5.21 -10.68
CA PHE A 140 19.61 4.27 -11.23
C PHE A 140 20.34 3.31 -12.17
N GLY A 141 20.27 2.00 -11.89
CA GLY A 141 20.94 0.95 -12.68
C GLY A 141 22.32 0.50 -12.18
N ARG A 142 22.92 1.18 -11.18
CA ARG A 142 24.15 0.71 -10.50
C ARG A 142 24.34 1.37 -9.13
N LYS A 143 25.41 1.00 -8.39
CA LYS A 143 25.80 1.67 -7.14
C LYS A 143 27.03 2.53 -7.37
N PHE A 144 27.04 3.73 -6.78
CA PHE A 144 28.23 4.58 -6.72
C PHE A 144 29.30 4.00 -5.77
N THR A 145 30.55 4.12 -6.18
CA THR A 145 31.71 4.01 -5.29
C THR A 145 31.82 5.25 -4.40
N SER A 146 32.54 5.16 -3.27
CA SER A 146 32.74 6.31 -2.38
C SER A 146 33.47 7.45 -3.08
N ARG A 147 34.40 7.15 -3.99
CA ARG A 147 35.12 8.14 -4.79
C ARG A 147 34.19 8.88 -5.75
N GLU A 148 33.36 8.16 -6.51
CA GLU A 148 32.40 8.77 -7.44
C GLU A 148 31.38 9.66 -6.71
N ARG A 149 31.00 9.32 -5.47
CA ARG A 149 30.13 10.18 -4.66
C ARG A 149 30.79 11.52 -4.34
N GLN A 150 32.05 11.49 -3.91
CA GLN A 150 32.80 12.70 -3.60
C GLN A 150 32.99 13.56 -4.85
N GLU A 151 33.42 12.95 -5.97
CA GLU A 151 33.60 13.65 -7.24
C GLU A 151 32.31 14.32 -7.74
N LEU A 152 31.16 13.65 -7.55
CA LEU A 152 29.86 14.23 -7.88
C LEU A 152 29.54 15.43 -6.99
N MET A 153 29.70 15.30 -5.68
CA MET A 153 29.45 16.40 -4.74
C MET A 153 30.35 17.61 -5.03
N ASP A 154 31.65 17.38 -5.24
CA ASP A 154 32.63 18.42 -5.53
C ASP A 154 32.28 19.17 -6.83
N SER A 155 31.82 18.44 -7.85
CA SER A 155 31.42 19.03 -9.14
C SER A 155 30.23 19.98 -9.02
N PHE A 156 29.26 19.64 -8.16
CA PHE A 156 28.10 20.51 -7.87
C PHE A 156 28.42 21.60 -6.83
N GLY A 157 29.64 21.62 -6.28
CA GLY A 157 30.10 22.63 -5.32
C GLY A 157 30.03 24.06 -5.85
N CYS A 158 30.18 24.25 -7.16
CA CYS A 158 30.10 25.56 -7.82
C CYS A 158 28.71 26.22 -7.78
N LEU A 159 27.67 25.50 -7.33
CA LEU A 159 26.35 26.07 -7.11
C LEU A 159 26.25 26.93 -5.84
N TRP A 160 27.28 26.87 -4.98
CA TRP A 160 27.32 27.39 -3.61
C TRP A 160 28.48 28.34 -3.39
N ASP A 161 28.35 29.20 -2.37
CA ASP A 161 29.37 30.17 -1.99
C ASP A 161 30.29 29.67 -0.86
N GLY A 162 29.88 28.60 -0.17
CA GLY A 162 30.62 27.95 0.91
C GLY A 162 30.27 28.45 2.32
N ASP A 163 29.33 29.40 2.44
CA ASP A 163 28.77 29.87 3.71
C ASP A 163 27.48 29.12 4.10
N GLU A 164 26.94 28.30 3.20
CA GLU A 164 25.72 27.53 3.43
C GLU A 164 25.93 26.44 4.49
N LYS A 165 24.97 26.30 5.39
CA LYS A 165 25.05 25.33 6.50
C LYS A 165 24.80 23.91 5.99
N VAL A 166 25.78 23.01 6.17
CA VAL A 166 25.64 21.58 5.86
C VAL A 166 25.38 20.80 7.15
N ASP A 167 24.32 19.98 7.17
CA ASP A 167 24.03 19.05 8.26
C ASP A 167 23.71 17.67 7.69
N ILE A 168 24.63 16.73 7.84
CA ILE A 168 24.51 15.40 7.23
C ILE A 168 23.44 14.56 7.94
N GLU A 169 23.20 14.81 9.22
CA GLU A 169 22.28 14.04 10.04
C GLU A 169 20.87 14.65 9.92
N ASN A 170 20.68 15.90 10.35
CA ASN A 170 19.36 16.52 10.51
C ASN A 170 19.16 17.75 9.62
N ALA A 171 19.59 17.66 8.35
CA ALA A 171 19.29 18.70 7.36
C ALA A 171 17.78 18.96 7.21
N LYS A 172 17.42 20.25 7.19
CA LYS A 172 16.06 20.70 6.89
C LYS A 172 15.75 20.63 5.38
N THR A 173 16.77 20.71 4.54
CA THR A 173 16.64 20.63 3.09
C THR A 173 17.45 19.47 2.54
N VAL A 174 16.82 18.62 1.72
CA VAL A 174 17.49 17.49 1.09
C VAL A 174 17.56 17.72 -0.41
N LEU A 175 18.79 17.72 -0.94
CA LEU A 175 19.05 17.80 -2.37
C LEU A 175 19.44 16.42 -2.91
N TRP A 176 18.77 16.00 -3.95
CA TRP A 176 19.05 14.78 -4.68
C TRP A 176 19.94 15.08 -5.88
N LEU A 177 21.06 14.36 -5.95
CA LEU A 177 21.88 14.23 -7.15
C LEU A 177 21.68 12.81 -7.69
N ILE A 178 20.94 12.72 -8.79
CA ILE A 178 20.53 11.43 -9.37
C ILE A 178 21.23 11.24 -10.70
N SER A 179 21.87 10.09 -10.91
CA SER A 179 22.40 9.69 -12.21
C SER A 179 21.61 8.50 -12.75
N GLU A 180 20.92 8.71 -13.86
CA GLU A 180 20.22 7.66 -14.60
C GLU A 180 21.15 7.09 -15.67
N TYR A 181 21.38 5.78 -15.66
CA TYR A 181 22.20 5.10 -16.65
C TYR A 181 21.32 4.43 -17.70
N GLU A 182 21.76 4.44 -18.96
CA GLU A 182 21.14 3.64 -20.02
C GLU A 182 21.28 2.15 -19.66
N HIS A 183 20.17 1.44 -19.74
CA HIS A 183 20.20 -0.01 -19.69
C HIS A 183 20.91 -0.53 -20.94
N THR A 184 21.90 -1.40 -20.78
CA THR A 184 22.55 -2.06 -21.91
C THR A 184 21.57 -3.06 -22.53
N SER A 185 20.77 -2.60 -23.49
CA SER A 185 19.90 -3.45 -24.30
C SER A 185 20.74 -4.19 -25.34
N GLY A 186 20.97 -5.49 -25.16
CA GLY A 186 21.60 -6.35 -26.15
C GLY A 186 21.24 -7.83 -25.93
N PRO A 187 20.74 -8.55 -26.95
CA PRO A 187 20.49 -9.99 -26.88
C PRO A 187 21.83 -10.74 -26.95
N GLY A 188 22.00 -11.78 -26.13
CA GLY A 188 23.20 -12.63 -26.14
C GLY A 188 24.42 -12.10 -25.38
N GLY A 189 24.34 -12.01 -24.06
CA GLY A 189 25.52 -11.77 -23.24
C GLY A 189 25.31 -12.08 -21.78
N ALA A 190 25.46 -13.35 -21.38
CA ALA A 190 25.69 -13.74 -20.00
C ALA A 190 27.01 -13.10 -19.51
N GLY A 191 26.91 -11.85 -19.06
CA GLY A 191 28.03 -11.07 -18.59
C GLY A 191 27.48 -9.88 -17.83
N ASN A 192 27.92 -9.75 -16.59
CA ASN A 192 27.63 -8.68 -15.65
C ASN A 192 28.19 -7.32 -16.15
N LYS A 193 27.77 -6.86 -17.33
CA LYS A 193 28.17 -5.57 -17.89
C LYS A 193 27.40 -4.50 -17.13
N LYS A 194 28.11 -3.79 -16.24
CA LYS A 194 27.59 -2.60 -15.57
C LYS A 194 27.08 -1.62 -16.63
N ALA A 195 25.85 -1.14 -16.49
CA ALA A 195 25.36 0.01 -17.22
C ALA A 195 26.39 1.15 -17.09
N SER A 196 27.08 1.47 -18.17
CA SER A 196 28.21 2.40 -18.16
C SER A 196 27.88 3.74 -18.80
N LYS A 197 26.90 3.77 -19.72
CA LYS A 197 26.49 4.99 -20.41
C LYS A 197 25.44 5.72 -19.58
N ILE A 198 25.72 6.98 -19.26
CA ILE A 198 24.80 7.85 -18.53
C ILE A 198 23.73 8.31 -19.51
N LYS A 199 22.46 8.13 -19.13
CA LYS A 199 21.32 8.69 -19.85
C LYS A 199 21.17 10.17 -19.49
N ARG A 200 21.20 10.50 -18.20
CA ARG A 200 21.13 11.87 -17.67
C ARG A 200 21.47 11.96 -16.18
N HIS A 201 21.70 13.18 -15.73
CA HIS A 201 21.78 13.58 -14.33
C HIS A 201 20.62 14.50 -13.97
N PHE A 202 20.19 14.44 -12.71
CA PHE A 202 19.22 15.36 -12.11
C PHE A 202 19.82 16.03 -10.89
N CYS A 203 19.55 17.32 -10.76
CA CYS A 203 19.64 18.03 -9.50
C CYS A 203 18.22 18.41 -9.08
N ALA A 204 17.79 17.94 -7.91
CA ALA A 204 16.42 18.15 -7.45
C ALA A 204 16.36 18.35 -5.93
N ARG A 205 15.32 19.03 -5.45
CA ARG A 205 15.02 19.17 -4.02
C ARG A 205 13.90 18.22 -3.61
N GLU A 206 14.09 17.49 -2.52
CA GLU A 206 13.03 16.67 -1.90
C GLU A 206 11.96 17.57 -1.27
N VAL A 207 10.69 17.30 -1.58
CA VAL A 207 9.54 18.07 -1.08
C VAL A 207 8.89 17.30 0.06
N GLY A 208 9.37 17.56 1.27
CA GLY A 208 8.90 16.90 2.50
C GLY A 208 9.44 15.48 2.70
N PRO A 209 9.50 15.00 3.95
CA PRO A 209 9.88 13.62 4.23
C PRO A 209 8.75 12.68 3.80
N VAL A 210 9.08 11.69 2.97
CA VAL A 210 8.12 10.65 2.61
C VAL A 210 7.87 9.73 3.79
N GLY A 211 6.59 9.45 4.06
CA GLY A 211 6.19 8.62 5.20
C GLY A 211 6.60 9.20 6.55
N GLY A 212 6.92 10.51 6.63
CA GLY A 212 7.19 11.23 7.87
C GLY A 212 5.98 11.17 8.82
N SER A 213 6.12 11.69 10.04
CA SER A 213 5.06 11.68 11.06
C SER A 213 3.77 12.35 10.58
N SER A 214 2.94 11.60 9.85
CA SER A 214 1.56 11.96 9.61
C SER A 214 0.92 12.04 11.00
N VAL A 215 0.49 13.25 11.33
CA VAL A 215 -0.06 13.71 12.62
C VAL A 215 0.88 13.67 13.85
N ASN A 216 1.62 14.77 14.04
CA ASN A 216 1.79 15.40 15.35
C ASN A 216 0.75 16.52 15.51
N ALA A 217 -0.53 16.19 15.73
CA ALA A 217 -1.53 17.16 16.20
C ALA A 217 -2.82 16.48 16.69
N PHE A 218 -2.96 16.42 18.03
CA PHE A 218 -4.20 16.28 18.79
C PHE A 218 -5.04 15.00 18.58
N CYS A 219 -4.69 13.95 19.33
CA CYS A 219 -5.71 13.11 19.99
C CYS A 219 -5.97 13.71 21.39
N GLY A 220 -6.55 14.91 21.40
CA GLY A 220 -7.09 15.53 22.61
C GLY A 220 -8.54 15.08 22.80
N TYR A 221 -8.75 13.81 23.15
CA TYR A 221 -10.00 13.37 23.77
C TYR A 221 -9.66 12.83 25.17
N LEU A 222 -9.20 13.75 26.03
CA LEU A 222 -9.37 13.57 27.46
C LEU A 222 -10.87 13.72 27.72
N GLY A 223 -11.51 12.63 28.16
CA GLY A 223 -12.85 12.68 28.73
C GLY A 223 -12.94 13.71 29.88
N PRO A 224 -14.16 13.99 30.38
CA PRO A 224 -14.39 15.09 31.32
C PRO A 224 -13.39 15.07 32.47
N LYS A 225 -12.69 16.20 32.63
CA LYS A 225 -11.64 16.44 33.63
C LYS A 225 -12.06 15.97 35.02
N SER A 226 -11.57 14.82 35.46
CA SER A 226 -11.28 14.60 36.87
C SER A 226 -9.82 14.99 37.09
N SER A 227 -9.64 16.10 37.81
CA SER A 227 -8.38 16.63 38.30
C SER A 227 -7.47 15.54 38.89
N LEU A 228 -6.45 15.16 38.14
CA LEU A 228 -5.25 14.49 38.64
C LEU A 228 -4.08 15.05 37.83
N GLU A 229 -3.24 15.81 38.51
CA GLU A 229 -1.98 16.32 37.98
C GLU A 229 -1.10 15.14 37.58
N MET A 230 -0.90 14.95 36.27
CA MET A 230 0.07 13.99 35.73
C MET A 230 1.35 14.75 35.42
N GLY A 231 2.30 14.66 36.35
CA GLY A 231 3.69 15.04 36.11
C GLY A 231 4.35 14.09 35.11
N GLY A 232 5.21 14.67 34.26
CA GLY A 232 6.34 14.00 33.59
C GLY A 232 6.05 12.75 32.76
N LEU A 233 5.74 12.92 31.47
CA LEU A 233 6.15 11.95 30.45
C LEU A 233 7.28 12.55 29.63
N GLU A 234 8.51 12.23 30.01
CA GLU A 234 9.68 12.37 29.17
C GLU A 234 9.62 11.35 28.02
N SER A 235 10.20 11.73 26.88
CA SER A 235 10.36 10.94 25.67
C SER A 235 10.91 9.54 25.94
N VAL A 236 10.19 8.51 25.48
CA VAL A 236 10.68 7.12 25.52
C VAL A 236 11.96 7.02 24.69
N ALA A 237 13.04 6.65 25.36
CA ALA A 237 14.39 6.56 24.82
C ALA A 237 14.51 5.53 23.68
N GLN A 238 15.22 5.92 22.61
CA GLN A 238 15.70 5.02 21.57
C GLN A 238 16.77 4.07 22.15
N PRO A 239 16.77 2.76 21.79
CA PRO A 239 17.82 1.85 22.24
C PRO A 239 19.14 2.15 21.52
N SER A 240 20.11 2.65 22.28
CA SER A 240 21.48 2.91 21.84
C SER A 240 22.25 1.60 21.60
N GLY A 241 22.37 1.18 20.34
CA GLY A 241 23.29 0.13 19.89
C GLY A 241 24.55 0.74 19.26
N ARG A 242 25.74 0.26 19.67
CA ARG A 242 27.05 0.71 19.17
C ARG A 242 27.17 0.57 17.64
N VAL A 243 27.44 1.68 16.96
CA VAL A 243 27.61 1.76 15.50
C VAL A 243 29.08 1.53 15.14
N ALA A 244 29.35 0.46 14.39
CA ALA A 244 30.57 0.31 13.60
C ALA A 244 30.42 1.16 12.32
N ALA A 245 31.47 1.88 11.93
CA ALA A 245 31.48 2.78 10.78
C ALA A 245 31.04 2.07 9.48
N GLY A 246 29.80 2.35 9.04
CA GLY A 246 29.23 1.81 7.81
C GLY A 246 27.93 2.51 7.41
N ARG A 247 27.94 3.19 6.25
CA ARG A 247 26.80 3.73 5.47
C ARG A 247 25.66 4.39 6.27
N TYR A 248 25.72 5.71 6.36
CA TYR A 248 24.56 6.55 6.68
C TYR A 248 23.58 6.56 5.49
N GLU A 249 22.63 5.62 5.48
CA GLU A 249 21.32 5.84 4.85
C GLU A 249 20.39 6.25 5.99
N ASP A 250 19.86 7.47 5.91
CA ASP A 250 18.96 8.04 6.88
C ASP A 250 17.62 7.27 6.85
N LYS A 251 17.50 6.23 7.67
CA LYS A 251 16.29 5.39 7.73
C LYS A 251 15.28 6.03 8.66
N GLN A 252 14.64 7.09 8.19
CA GLN A 252 13.37 7.49 8.80
C GLN A 252 12.36 6.36 8.51
N GLU A 253 11.92 5.67 9.56
CA GLU A 253 10.92 4.61 9.43
C GLU A 253 9.57 5.24 9.02
N PRO A 254 8.86 4.64 8.05
CA PRO A 254 7.58 5.18 7.61
C PRO A 254 6.54 5.08 8.74
N TYR A 255 5.64 6.06 8.83
CA TYR A 255 4.63 6.15 9.90
C TYR A 255 3.78 4.88 10.06
N PHE A 256 3.59 4.14 8.96
CA PHE A 256 2.79 2.92 8.94
C PHE A 256 3.54 1.67 9.43
N ALA A 257 4.87 1.71 9.58
CA ALA A 257 5.68 0.58 10.06
C ALA A 257 5.28 0.14 11.47
N ARG A 258 4.87 1.09 12.32
CA ARG A 258 4.41 0.77 13.68
C ARG A 258 3.16 -0.13 13.72
N TYR A 259 2.42 -0.25 12.61
CA TYR A 259 1.20 -1.05 12.50
C TYR A 259 1.41 -2.46 11.91
N GLU A 260 2.67 -2.82 11.63
CA GLU A 260 3.04 -4.15 11.18
C GLU A 260 2.40 -5.24 12.04
N LEU A 261 2.04 -6.36 11.41
CA LEU A 261 1.38 -7.47 12.11
C LEU A 261 2.24 -8.02 13.25
N THR A 262 3.56 -7.98 13.12
CA THR A 262 4.54 -8.33 14.15
C THR A 262 4.42 -7.44 15.40
N CYS A 263 4.11 -6.17 15.21
CA CYS A 263 3.95 -5.17 16.26
C CYS A 263 2.52 -5.10 16.81
N ARG A 264 1.54 -5.72 16.13
CA ARG A 264 0.12 -5.61 16.51
C ARG A 264 -0.19 -6.35 17.81
N PRO A 265 -0.82 -5.70 18.82
CA PRO A 265 -1.14 -6.33 20.10
C PRO A 265 -2.12 -7.51 20.01
N VAL A 266 -3.21 -7.35 19.25
CA VAL A 266 -4.26 -8.35 19.09
C VAL A 266 -4.46 -8.67 17.61
N LEU A 267 -4.39 -9.95 17.26
CA LEU A 267 -4.52 -10.47 15.92
C LEU A 267 -5.73 -11.40 15.78
N GLY A 268 -6.28 -11.45 14.57
CA GLY A 268 -7.31 -12.40 14.16
C GLY A 268 -6.79 -13.35 13.08
N PRO A 269 -7.55 -14.42 12.76
CA PRO A 269 -7.11 -15.47 11.84
C PRO A 269 -6.82 -15.00 10.42
N THR A 270 -7.44 -13.89 9.98
CA THR A 270 -7.29 -13.32 8.64
C THR A 270 -7.01 -11.82 8.72
N SER A 271 -6.00 -11.44 9.51
CA SER A 271 -5.63 -10.03 9.66
C SER A 271 -5.05 -9.47 8.36
N LEU A 272 -5.61 -8.37 7.87
CA LEU A 272 -5.10 -7.65 6.70
C LEU A 272 -3.73 -7.01 7.02
N ASP A 273 -2.84 -7.07 6.04
CA ASP A 273 -1.56 -6.36 6.02
C ASP A 273 -1.74 -4.84 6.16
N ASN A 274 -0.87 -4.18 6.93
CA ASN A 274 -1.02 -2.76 7.27
C ASN A 274 -0.78 -1.84 6.08
N GLU A 275 0.21 -2.13 5.23
CA GLU A 275 0.49 -1.27 4.06
C GLU A 275 -0.71 -1.22 3.14
N LEU A 276 -1.31 -2.38 2.81
CA LEU A 276 -2.54 -2.39 2.02
C LEU A 276 -3.69 -1.65 2.74
N ALA A 277 -3.84 -1.83 4.05
CA ALA A 277 -4.89 -1.14 4.80
C ALA A 277 -4.74 0.39 4.74
N PHE A 278 -3.51 0.92 4.70
CA PHE A 278 -3.24 2.34 4.51
C PHE A 278 -3.46 2.79 3.06
N ILE A 279 -3.04 1.98 2.08
CA ILE A 279 -3.33 2.24 0.66
C ILE A 279 -4.84 2.32 0.43
N MET A 280 -5.62 1.36 0.96
CA MET A 280 -7.09 1.37 0.84
C MET A 280 -7.71 2.60 1.52
N ALA A 281 -7.19 3.03 2.67
CA ALA A 281 -7.65 4.25 3.34
C ALA A 281 -7.32 5.52 2.55
N ASN A 282 -6.19 5.53 1.83
CA ASN A 282 -5.83 6.61 0.90
C ASN A 282 -6.75 6.62 -0.32
N LEU A 283 -7.03 5.46 -0.94
CA LEU A 283 -8.00 5.32 -2.04
C LEU A 283 -9.41 5.76 -1.63
N ALA A 284 -9.78 5.48 -0.38
CA ALA A 284 -11.06 5.88 0.21
C ALA A 284 -11.10 7.36 0.61
N LYS A 285 -9.98 8.09 0.48
CA LYS A 285 -9.84 9.52 0.81
C LYS A 285 -10.28 9.83 2.25
N ILE A 286 -9.88 8.98 3.20
CA ILE A 286 -10.24 9.15 4.60
C ILE A 286 -9.48 10.34 5.18
N GLU A 287 -10.18 11.25 5.84
CA GLU A 287 -9.61 12.39 6.54
C GLU A 287 -10.30 12.61 7.89
N ARG A 288 -9.74 13.53 8.68
CA ARG A 288 -10.24 13.83 10.02
C ARG A 288 -11.71 14.24 9.95
N GLY A 289 -12.52 13.66 10.83
CA GLY A 289 -13.93 13.99 10.97
C GLY A 289 -14.88 13.21 10.05
N LYS A 290 -14.37 12.46 9.05
CA LYS A 290 -15.21 11.55 8.27
C LYS A 290 -15.74 10.40 9.12
N ILE A 291 -16.97 9.97 8.83
CA ILE A 291 -17.59 8.78 9.38
C ILE A 291 -17.22 7.59 8.48
N VAL A 292 -16.42 6.67 9.01
CA VAL A 292 -15.97 5.47 8.31
C VAL A 292 -16.67 4.25 8.90
N TYR A 293 -17.19 3.38 8.04
CA TYR A 293 -17.84 2.14 8.43
C TYR A 293 -17.14 0.91 7.84
N ASP A 294 -16.73 -0.02 8.69
CA ASP A 294 -16.26 -1.35 8.29
C ASP A 294 -17.31 -2.41 8.64
N CYS A 295 -18.03 -2.92 7.64
CA CYS A 295 -19.09 -3.90 7.85
C CYS A 295 -18.60 -5.32 8.15
N PHE A 296 -17.29 -5.57 8.08
CA PHE A 296 -16.64 -6.85 8.39
C PHE A 296 -15.38 -6.61 9.24
N VAL A 297 -15.55 -5.90 10.36
CA VAL A 297 -14.45 -5.24 11.09
C VAL A 297 -13.40 -6.20 11.67
N GLY A 298 -13.77 -7.44 12.00
CA GLY A 298 -12.84 -8.43 12.55
C GLY A 298 -12.08 -7.92 13.78
N THR A 299 -10.75 -7.93 13.73
CA THR A 299 -9.86 -7.38 14.78
C THR A 299 -9.47 -5.91 14.55
N GLY A 300 -10.08 -5.24 13.57
CA GLY A 300 -10.00 -3.81 13.37
C GLY A 300 -8.85 -3.33 12.50
N GLY A 301 -8.29 -4.16 11.63
CA GLY A 301 -7.14 -3.78 10.79
C GLY A 301 -7.38 -2.53 9.94
N LEU A 302 -8.51 -2.46 9.22
CA LEU A 302 -8.92 -1.29 8.44
C LEU A 302 -9.42 -0.14 9.34
N ALA A 303 -10.13 -0.47 10.41
CA ALA A 303 -10.58 0.51 11.41
C ALA A 303 -9.41 1.26 12.08
N LEU A 304 -8.25 0.62 12.28
CA LEU A 304 -7.03 1.25 12.78
C LEU A 304 -6.50 2.31 11.83
N THR A 305 -6.45 2.03 10.52
CA THR A 305 -5.93 2.99 9.53
C THR A 305 -6.87 4.18 9.38
N ALA A 306 -8.18 3.95 9.40
CA ALA A 306 -9.17 5.03 9.45
C ALA A 306 -9.03 5.91 10.71
N SER A 307 -8.87 5.28 11.88
CA SER A 307 -8.69 6.01 13.15
C SER A 307 -7.38 6.79 13.20
N HIS A 308 -6.31 6.26 12.58
CA HIS A 308 -5.03 6.97 12.45
C HIS A 308 -5.19 8.29 11.69
N PHE A 309 -6.01 8.32 10.64
CA PHE A 309 -6.34 9.54 9.90
C PHE A 309 -7.40 10.43 10.60
N GLY A 310 -7.81 10.10 11.83
CA GLY A 310 -8.70 10.91 12.66
C GLY A 310 -10.18 10.81 12.29
N ALA A 311 -10.59 9.75 11.59
CA ALA A 311 -11.98 9.47 11.29
C ALA A 311 -12.76 8.98 12.53
N PHE A 312 -14.07 9.21 12.53
CA PHE A 312 -15.01 8.53 13.43
C PHE A 312 -15.31 7.15 12.87
N VAL A 313 -14.83 6.12 13.54
CA VAL A 313 -14.91 4.75 13.03
C VAL A 313 -16.05 3.99 13.67
N MET A 314 -16.91 3.43 12.83
CA MET A 314 -17.92 2.44 13.18
C MET A 314 -17.53 1.10 12.54
N GLY A 315 -17.88 0.01 13.20
CA GLY A 315 -17.68 -1.31 12.63
C GLY A 315 -18.75 -2.29 13.04
N SER A 316 -18.96 -3.32 12.22
CA SER A 316 -19.79 -4.46 12.59
C SER A 316 -19.10 -5.79 12.30
N ASP A 317 -19.40 -6.79 13.10
CA ASP A 317 -19.06 -8.17 12.80
C ASP A 317 -20.14 -9.11 13.36
N ILE A 318 -20.41 -10.20 12.66
CA ILE A 318 -21.36 -11.23 13.08
C ILE A 318 -20.79 -12.12 14.19
N ASP A 319 -19.47 -12.21 14.33
CA ASP A 319 -18.80 -13.05 15.31
C ASP A 319 -18.35 -12.27 16.55
N ILE A 320 -19.22 -12.20 17.57
CA ILE A 320 -18.90 -11.58 18.85
C ILE A 320 -17.58 -12.09 19.49
N ARG A 321 -17.12 -13.29 19.13
CA ARG A 321 -15.87 -13.86 19.63
C ARG A 321 -14.63 -13.16 19.08
N VAL A 322 -14.68 -12.64 17.85
CA VAL A 322 -13.56 -11.84 17.32
C VAL A 322 -13.53 -10.47 18.00
N LEU A 323 -14.71 -9.87 18.22
CA LEU A 323 -14.86 -8.56 18.84
C LEU A 323 -14.42 -8.56 20.32
N ARG A 324 -14.80 -9.59 21.09
CA ARG A 324 -14.45 -9.73 22.51
C ARG A 324 -13.18 -10.54 22.76
N GLY A 325 -12.56 -11.07 21.72
CA GLY A 325 -11.34 -11.88 21.81
C GLY A 325 -11.50 -13.27 22.43
N HIS A 326 -12.65 -13.92 22.28
CA HIS A 326 -12.86 -15.25 22.87
C HIS A 326 -12.40 -16.39 21.93
N ARG A 327 -11.15 -16.88 22.09
CA ARG A 327 -10.56 -18.02 21.35
C ARG A 327 -10.42 -17.85 19.83
N VAL A 328 -10.82 -16.70 19.29
CA VAL A 328 -10.73 -16.37 17.85
C VAL A 328 -9.67 -15.31 17.61
N ALA A 329 -9.72 -14.19 18.36
CA ALA A 329 -8.58 -13.28 18.44
C ALA A 329 -7.59 -13.78 19.49
N TYR A 330 -6.32 -13.43 19.31
CA TYR A 330 -5.24 -13.82 20.21
C TYR A 330 -4.27 -12.64 20.42
N ALA A 331 -3.67 -12.59 21.60
CA ALA A 331 -2.60 -11.65 21.91
C ALA A 331 -1.31 -12.06 21.22
N ASN A 332 -0.56 -11.09 20.72
CA ASN A 332 0.73 -11.30 20.07
C ASN A 332 1.89 -11.24 21.07
N GLU A 333 1.81 -12.14 22.06
CA GLU A 333 2.74 -12.21 23.19
C GLU A 333 4.19 -12.45 22.75
N GLY A 334 5.12 -11.72 23.36
CA GLY A 334 6.56 -11.83 23.09
C GLY A 334 7.01 -11.30 21.72
N LYS A 335 6.10 -10.71 20.92
CA LYS A 335 6.42 -10.09 19.62
C LYS A 335 5.99 -8.63 19.54
N SER A 336 4.80 -8.29 20.05
CA SER A 336 4.33 -6.91 20.06
C SER A 336 4.94 -6.13 21.22
N PRO A 337 5.74 -5.07 20.96
CA PRO A 337 6.28 -4.22 22.03
C PRO A 337 5.19 -3.36 22.69
N LEU A 338 4.03 -3.21 22.05
CA LEU A 338 2.92 -2.37 22.52
C LEU A 338 1.95 -3.10 23.44
N LEU A 339 1.99 -4.44 23.46
CA LEU A 339 1.07 -5.23 24.27
C LEU A 339 1.26 -4.96 25.77
N ASP A 340 2.51 -4.82 26.21
CA ASP A 340 2.89 -4.66 27.62
C ASP A 340 2.91 -3.18 28.09
N ALA A 341 2.77 -2.23 27.15
CA ALA A 341 2.96 -0.79 27.40
C ALA A 341 1.69 -0.03 27.84
N VAL A 342 0.56 -0.71 28.07
CA VAL A 342 -0.73 -0.04 28.33
C VAL A 342 -0.88 0.40 29.79
N PRO A 343 -1.15 1.69 30.08
CA PRO A 343 -1.47 2.16 31.43
C PRO A 343 -2.88 1.75 31.87
N GLY A 344 -3.02 1.18 33.07
CA GLY A 344 -4.30 0.99 33.77
C GLY A 344 -4.92 -0.41 33.75
N ASP A 345 -6.02 -0.56 34.51
CA ASP A 345 -6.73 -1.80 34.91
C ASP A 345 -7.28 -2.70 33.79
N SER A 346 -7.00 -2.40 32.52
CA SER A 346 -7.41 -3.24 31.36
C SER A 346 -6.85 -4.66 31.42
N GLY A 347 -5.78 -4.84 32.22
CA GLY A 347 -5.14 -6.12 32.49
C GLY A 347 -4.51 -6.80 31.26
N PRO A 348 -3.59 -7.75 31.47
CA PRO A 348 -3.06 -8.61 30.39
C PRO A 348 -4.11 -9.57 29.77
N LYS A 349 -5.39 -9.49 30.18
CA LYS A 349 -6.48 -10.37 29.73
C LYS A 349 -7.42 -9.76 28.68
N ASP A 350 -7.40 -8.44 28.47
CA ASP A 350 -8.23 -7.84 27.42
C ASP A 350 -7.61 -8.06 26.04
N ILE A 351 -8.20 -9.01 25.32
CA ILE A 351 -7.88 -9.37 23.93
C ILE A 351 -9.01 -8.98 22.96
N SER A 352 -9.87 -8.04 23.38
CA SER A 352 -10.88 -7.46 22.49
C SER A 352 -10.25 -6.63 21.37
N ILE A 353 -11.03 -6.35 20.33
CA ILE A 353 -10.68 -5.43 19.25
C ILE A 353 -10.15 -4.08 19.77
N PHE A 354 -10.69 -3.60 20.89
CA PHE A 354 -10.39 -2.29 21.45
C PHE A 354 -8.96 -2.17 22.00
N ARG A 355 -8.34 -3.29 22.38
CA ARG A 355 -6.96 -3.31 22.86
C ARG A 355 -5.99 -2.75 21.82
N ASN A 356 -6.22 -3.02 20.54
CA ASN A 356 -5.42 -2.46 19.47
C ASN A 356 -5.45 -0.93 19.48
N PHE A 357 -6.64 -0.33 19.51
CA PHE A 357 -6.79 1.13 19.51
C PHE A 357 -6.15 1.78 20.73
N LEU A 358 -6.34 1.18 21.90
CA LEU A 358 -5.74 1.64 23.15
C LEU A 358 -4.19 1.63 23.08
N CYS A 359 -3.60 0.51 22.66
CA CYS A 359 -2.15 0.37 22.51
C CYS A 359 -1.53 1.35 21.51
N TYR A 360 -2.26 1.72 20.45
CA TYR A 360 -1.80 2.69 19.45
C TYR A 360 -2.11 4.15 19.81
N GLY A 361 -2.80 4.41 20.93
CA GLY A 361 -3.25 5.74 21.34
C GLY A 361 -4.31 6.34 20.42
N LEU A 362 -5.13 5.50 19.79
CA LEU A 362 -6.16 5.89 18.82
C LEU A 362 -7.53 6.02 19.46
N ALA A 363 -8.39 6.83 18.85
CA ALA A 363 -9.80 6.91 19.22
C ALA A 363 -10.45 5.53 19.15
N ARG A 364 -11.22 5.20 20.18
CA ARG A 364 -11.93 3.92 20.25
C ARG A 364 -13.08 3.92 19.23
N PRO A 365 -13.21 2.90 18.37
CA PRO A 365 -14.32 2.80 17.41
C PRO A 365 -15.63 2.39 18.10
N GLU A 366 -16.74 2.71 17.47
CA GLU A 366 -18.07 2.20 17.83
C GLU A 366 -18.32 0.87 17.13
N ILE A 367 -18.49 -0.21 17.89
CA ILE A 367 -18.58 -1.58 17.36
C ILE A 367 -19.94 -2.19 17.67
N ILE A 368 -20.61 -2.66 16.62
CA ILE A 368 -21.93 -3.25 16.68
C ILE A 368 -21.84 -4.75 16.36
N HIS A 369 -22.43 -5.60 17.20
CA HIS A 369 -22.64 -7.00 16.84
C HIS A 369 -23.83 -7.08 15.90
N ALA A 370 -23.57 -7.24 14.61
CA ALA A 370 -24.61 -7.26 13.58
C ALA A 370 -24.27 -8.21 12.43
N ASP A 371 -25.29 -8.60 11.71
CA ASP A 371 -25.17 -9.37 10.48
C ASP A 371 -25.37 -8.46 9.28
N MET A 372 -24.39 -8.41 8.38
CA MET A 372 -24.47 -7.59 7.19
C MET A 372 -25.60 -8.00 6.25
N ALA A 373 -26.06 -9.26 6.28
CA ALA A 373 -27.21 -9.72 5.49
C ALA A 373 -28.55 -9.16 5.99
N ALA A 374 -28.64 -8.77 7.27
CA ALA A 374 -29.85 -8.22 7.87
C ALA A 374 -29.72 -6.71 8.10
N PRO A 375 -30.49 -5.85 7.41
CA PRO A 375 -30.36 -4.41 7.57
C PRO A 375 -30.78 -4.02 8.99
N PHE A 376 -29.88 -3.38 9.72
CA PHE A 376 -30.14 -2.86 11.07
C PHE A 376 -30.21 -1.33 11.11
N TRP A 377 -29.88 -0.67 10.01
CA TRP A 377 -30.08 0.76 9.83
C TRP A 377 -31.55 1.02 9.48
N ARG A 378 -32.15 2.00 10.15
CA ARG A 378 -33.51 2.44 9.83
C ARG A 378 -33.50 3.07 8.43
N LYS A 379 -34.36 2.58 7.53
CA LYS A 379 -34.65 3.28 6.27
C LYS A 379 -35.49 4.50 6.61
N ASP A 380 -34.88 5.69 6.61
CA ASP A 380 -35.62 6.94 6.71
C ASP A 380 -35.52 7.65 5.36
N ALA A 381 -36.68 7.86 4.71
CA ALA A 381 -36.77 8.52 3.40
C ALA A 381 -36.26 9.97 3.39
N LYS A 382 -35.99 10.58 4.56
CA LYS A 382 -35.40 11.92 4.68
C LYS A 382 -33.90 11.92 5.00
N ALA A 383 -33.32 10.78 5.37
CA ALA A 383 -31.93 10.63 5.79
C ALA A 383 -31.26 9.48 5.03
N ASP A 384 -31.31 9.53 3.70
CA ASP A 384 -30.46 8.68 2.89
C ASP A 384 -28.99 9.13 3.12
N GLY A 385 -28.09 8.19 3.38
CA GLY A 385 -26.66 8.45 3.57
C GLY A 385 -26.25 9.18 4.86
N PHE A 386 -25.43 8.54 5.69
CA PHE A 386 -24.80 9.17 6.88
C PHE A 386 -23.33 8.78 7.06
N VAL A 387 -22.84 7.84 6.25
CA VAL A 387 -21.46 7.36 6.25
C VAL A 387 -20.73 8.02 5.09
N ASP A 388 -19.57 8.62 5.36
CA ASP A 388 -18.73 9.20 4.31
C ASP A 388 -18.00 8.11 3.53
N VAL A 389 -17.55 7.06 4.23
CA VAL A 389 -16.72 6.00 3.66
C VAL A 389 -17.11 4.62 4.20
N ILE A 390 -17.28 3.65 3.31
CA ILE A 390 -17.26 2.23 3.66
C ILE A 390 -15.89 1.68 3.27
N LEU A 391 -15.15 1.16 4.25
CA LEU A 391 -13.82 0.56 4.05
C LEU A 391 -13.83 -0.84 4.64
N THR A 392 -13.78 -1.88 3.81
CA THR A 392 -14.02 -3.24 4.31
C THR A 392 -13.36 -4.37 3.51
N ASP A 393 -13.13 -5.53 4.15
CA ASP A 393 -12.65 -6.76 3.52
C ASP A 393 -13.69 -7.88 3.73
N PRO A 394 -14.63 -8.07 2.78
CA PRO A 394 -15.68 -9.08 2.93
C PRO A 394 -15.16 -10.51 3.09
N PRO A 395 -15.89 -11.40 3.77
CA PRO A 395 -15.55 -12.82 3.78
C PRO A 395 -15.83 -13.43 2.40
N TYR A 396 -14.87 -14.18 1.86
CA TYR A 396 -15.00 -14.82 0.53
C TYR A 396 -15.03 -16.35 0.57
N GLY A 397 -15.21 -16.95 1.74
CA GLY A 397 -15.39 -18.40 1.89
C GLY A 397 -14.10 -19.22 1.80
N ILE A 398 -12.94 -18.61 1.55
CA ILE A 398 -11.63 -19.30 1.47
C ILE A 398 -11.04 -19.53 2.87
N ARG A 399 -10.80 -18.45 3.64
CA ARG A 399 -10.13 -18.50 4.96
C ARG A 399 -11.11 -18.33 6.13
N ALA A 400 -12.15 -17.53 5.93
CA ALA A 400 -13.26 -17.35 6.86
C ALA A 400 -14.54 -17.83 6.17
N GLY A 401 -15.30 -18.68 6.85
CA GLY A 401 -16.58 -19.16 6.34
C GLY A 401 -17.58 -18.00 6.29
N THR A 402 -18.13 -17.74 5.11
CA THR A 402 -19.19 -16.78 4.89
C THR A 402 -20.47 -17.24 5.59
N LYS A 403 -20.96 -16.44 6.52
CA LYS A 403 -22.09 -16.78 7.38
C LYS A 403 -23.05 -15.62 7.51
N ARG A 404 -24.34 -15.94 7.51
CA ARG A 404 -25.44 -15.05 7.88
C ARG A 404 -26.27 -15.68 8.97
N VAL A 405 -27.03 -14.87 9.69
CA VAL A 405 -28.03 -15.33 10.65
C VAL A 405 -29.13 -16.07 9.89
N GLY A 406 -29.49 -17.25 10.38
CA GLY A 406 -30.55 -18.05 9.80
C GLY A 406 -30.70 -19.37 10.53
N ALA A 407 -31.88 -19.99 10.43
CA ALA A 407 -32.14 -21.27 11.04
C ALA A 407 -31.95 -22.40 10.01
N LYS A 408 -31.28 -23.49 10.38
CA LYS A 408 -31.21 -24.69 9.53
C LYS A 408 -32.53 -25.46 9.49
N THR A 409 -33.30 -25.34 10.56
CA THR A 409 -34.62 -25.95 10.75
C THR A 409 -35.50 -24.94 11.48
N GLU A 410 -36.78 -24.91 11.14
CA GLU A 410 -37.75 -24.11 11.90
C GLU A 410 -37.74 -24.54 13.37
N HIS A 411 -37.68 -23.56 14.27
CA HIS A 411 -37.75 -23.78 15.70
C HIS A 411 -38.37 -22.57 16.38
N VAL A 412 -39.08 -22.83 17.48
CA VAL A 412 -39.68 -21.77 18.31
C VAL A 412 -38.61 -21.23 19.26
N ILE A 413 -38.41 -19.91 19.23
CA ILE A 413 -37.52 -19.25 20.18
C ILE A 413 -38.27 -19.09 21.51
N ALA A 414 -37.89 -19.90 22.51
CA ALA A 414 -38.51 -19.88 23.83
C ALA A 414 -38.27 -18.57 24.60
N ASP A 415 -37.04 -18.04 24.53
CA ASP A 415 -36.66 -16.78 25.16
C ASP A 415 -35.66 -16.04 24.26
N ARG A 416 -36.05 -14.83 23.81
CA ARG A 416 -35.23 -14.01 22.93
C ARG A 416 -34.02 -13.38 23.63
N THR A 417 -34.03 -13.28 24.96
CA THR A 417 -32.95 -12.61 25.72
C THR A 417 -31.70 -13.48 25.84
N THR A 418 -31.87 -14.80 25.84
CA THR A 418 -30.77 -15.78 25.92
C THR A 418 -30.50 -16.50 24.60
N TYR A 419 -31.36 -16.30 23.59
CA TYR A 419 -31.22 -16.94 22.30
C TYR A 419 -30.01 -16.40 21.52
N VAL A 420 -29.10 -17.32 21.15
CA VAL A 420 -28.01 -17.04 20.22
C VAL A 420 -28.42 -17.50 18.83
N PRO A 421 -28.56 -16.60 17.84
CA PRO A 421 -28.99 -16.97 16.50
C PRO A 421 -28.05 -17.98 15.84
N GLN A 422 -28.65 -18.98 15.20
CA GLN A 422 -27.90 -19.90 14.34
C GLN A 422 -27.31 -19.15 13.14
N LYS A 423 -26.22 -19.70 12.61
CA LYS A 423 -25.53 -19.18 11.43
C LYS A 423 -25.62 -20.20 10.31
N VAL A 424 -26.07 -19.76 9.14
CA VAL A 424 -26.15 -20.56 7.91
C VAL A 424 -25.11 -20.07 6.91
N ARG A 425 -24.93 -20.83 5.83
CA ARG A 425 -24.05 -20.45 4.73
C ARG A 425 -24.57 -19.16 4.07
N TYR A 426 -23.64 -18.28 3.75
CA TYR A 426 -23.88 -17.03 3.03
C TYR A 426 -23.05 -17.09 1.76
N GLU A 427 -23.64 -17.12 0.57
CA GLU A 427 -22.82 -17.28 -0.64
C GLU A 427 -22.05 -15.99 -0.94
N THR A 428 -20.84 -16.10 -1.49
CA THR A 428 -19.99 -14.93 -1.77
C THR A 428 -20.70 -13.90 -2.65
N ASN A 429 -21.49 -14.34 -3.64
CA ASN A 429 -22.26 -13.42 -4.49
C ASN A 429 -23.32 -12.66 -3.68
N GLU A 430 -24.02 -13.34 -2.75
CA GLU A 430 -24.99 -12.67 -1.88
C GLU A 430 -24.30 -11.65 -0.96
N VAL A 431 -23.09 -11.96 -0.45
CA VAL A 431 -22.28 -11.02 0.36
C VAL A 431 -21.98 -9.75 -0.43
N MET A 432 -21.57 -9.90 -1.68
CA MET A 432 -21.22 -8.76 -2.54
C MET A 432 -22.45 -7.95 -2.93
N ASP A 433 -23.55 -8.62 -3.30
CA ASP A 433 -24.81 -7.95 -3.65
C ASP A 433 -25.36 -7.14 -2.46
N ASP A 434 -25.36 -7.71 -1.26
CA ASP A 434 -25.79 -7.03 -0.04
C ASP A 434 -24.86 -5.86 0.31
N LEU A 435 -23.54 -6.02 0.15
CA LEU A 435 -22.56 -4.94 0.37
C LEU A 435 -22.85 -3.75 -0.55
N LEU A 436 -22.98 -3.99 -1.85
CA LEU A 436 -23.22 -2.94 -2.83
C LEU A 436 -24.58 -2.26 -2.60
N GLN A 437 -25.63 -3.04 -2.34
CA GLN A 437 -26.94 -2.47 -2.01
C GLN A 437 -26.89 -1.64 -0.73
N ARG A 438 -26.19 -2.10 0.32
CA ARG A 438 -26.04 -1.33 1.56
C ARG A 438 -25.28 -0.04 1.32
N ALA A 439 -24.21 -0.08 0.54
CA ALA A 439 -23.42 1.09 0.19
C ALA A 439 -24.27 2.19 -0.46
N VAL A 440 -25.20 1.82 -1.37
CA VAL A 440 -26.14 2.78 -1.99
C VAL A 440 -26.99 3.52 -0.97
N HIS A 441 -27.37 2.87 0.13
CA HIS A 441 -28.30 3.42 1.13
C HIS A 441 -27.59 4.19 2.25
N ILE A 442 -26.41 3.74 2.68
CA ILE A 442 -25.73 4.29 3.86
C ILE A 442 -24.66 5.32 3.51
N LEU A 443 -24.11 5.30 2.30
CA LEU A 443 -23.17 6.33 1.86
C LEU A 443 -23.89 7.65 1.60
N VAL A 444 -23.26 8.73 2.05
CA VAL A 444 -23.61 10.09 1.61
C VAL A 444 -23.32 10.28 0.11
N ASP A 445 -23.85 11.35 -0.46
CA ASP A 445 -23.54 11.70 -1.85
C ASP A 445 -22.05 12.01 -1.99
N ASN A 446 -21.42 11.46 -3.03
CA ASN A 446 -19.97 11.45 -3.24
C ASN A 446 -19.17 10.66 -2.20
N GLY A 447 -19.83 9.92 -1.30
CA GLY A 447 -19.18 9.00 -0.36
C GLY A 447 -18.47 7.85 -1.08
N MET A 448 -17.45 7.28 -0.45
CA MET A 448 -16.57 6.27 -1.06
C MET A 448 -16.85 4.87 -0.49
N LEU A 449 -16.91 3.87 -1.36
CA LEU A 449 -16.82 2.46 -0.99
C LEU A 449 -15.46 1.93 -1.47
N VAL A 450 -14.67 1.36 -0.57
CA VAL A 450 -13.44 0.64 -0.91
C VAL A 450 -13.47 -0.74 -0.30
N TYR A 451 -13.34 -1.76 -1.15
CA TYR A 451 -13.40 -3.16 -0.73
C TYR A 451 -12.42 -4.04 -1.51
N LEU A 452 -12.15 -5.22 -0.95
CA LEU A 452 -11.36 -6.25 -1.60
C LEU A 452 -12.26 -7.26 -2.31
N LEU A 453 -11.80 -7.82 -3.43
CA LEU A 453 -12.51 -8.86 -4.16
C LEU A 453 -11.50 -9.92 -4.62
N PRO A 454 -11.54 -11.16 -4.11
CA PRO A 454 -10.63 -12.20 -4.56
C PRO A 454 -10.99 -12.64 -5.97
N ILE A 455 -9.97 -12.98 -6.73
CA ILE A 455 -10.10 -13.50 -8.08
C ILE A 455 -9.13 -14.66 -8.28
N GLU A 456 -9.46 -15.53 -9.22
CA GLU A 456 -8.50 -16.48 -9.75
C GLU A 456 -7.77 -15.83 -10.92
N LEU A 457 -6.44 -15.89 -10.91
CA LEU A 457 -5.62 -15.26 -11.97
C LEU A 457 -5.85 -15.89 -13.35
N SER A 458 -6.32 -17.14 -13.39
CA SER A 458 -6.77 -17.83 -14.62
C SER A 458 -7.95 -17.14 -15.32
N GLN A 459 -8.69 -16.28 -14.62
CA GLN A 459 -9.77 -15.47 -15.22
C GLN A 459 -9.22 -14.26 -15.98
N LEU A 460 -7.96 -13.91 -15.76
CA LEU A 460 -7.29 -12.76 -16.39
C LEU A 460 -6.16 -13.16 -17.34
N PHE A 461 -5.49 -14.29 -17.08
CA PHE A 461 -4.24 -14.65 -17.73
C PHE A 461 -4.28 -16.07 -18.30
N THR A 462 -3.54 -16.29 -19.38
CA THR A 462 -3.36 -17.61 -19.97
C THR A 462 -2.45 -18.48 -19.09
N PRO A 463 -2.49 -19.82 -19.24
CA PRO A 463 -1.60 -20.72 -18.51
C PRO A 463 -0.11 -20.40 -18.68
N GLU A 464 0.31 -20.01 -19.88
CA GLU A 464 1.71 -19.65 -20.20
C GLU A 464 2.14 -18.39 -19.45
N GLU A 465 1.25 -17.40 -19.39
CA GLU A 465 1.49 -16.17 -18.64
C GLU A 465 1.62 -16.49 -17.15
N LEU A 466 0.72 -17.29 -16.60
CA LEU A 466 0.73 -17.72 -15.19
C LEU A 466 2.05 -18.39 -14.81
N ASP A 467 2.57 -19.27 -15.66
CA ASP A 467 3.87 -19.93 -15.47
C ASP A 467 5.04 -18.93 -15.42
N VAL A 468 5.03 -17.90 -16.28
CA VAL A 468 6.04 -16.81 -16.24
C VAL A 468 5.95 -16.02 -14.92
N MET A 469 4.74 -15.77 -14.42
CA MET A 469 4.50 -15.08 -13.14
C MET A 469 5.03 -15.85 -11.96
N GLU A 470 4.70 -17.14 -11.88
CA GLU A 470 5.10 -18.01 -10.78
C GLU A 470 6.63 -18.14 -10.73
N LYS A 471 7.28 -18.33 -11.88
CA LYS A 471 8.74 -18.34 -11.98
C LYS A 471 9.38 -17.03 -11.51
N SER A 472 8.72 -15.90 -11.75
CA SER A 472 9.21 -14.58 -11.35
C SER A 472 9.03 -14.32 -9.86
N GLN A 473 7.92 -14.77 -9.27
CA GLN A 473 7.70 -14.74 -7.82
C GLN A 473 8.68 -15.66 -7.06
N GLU A 474 8.99 -16.85 -7.62
CA GLU A 474 10.02 -17.74 -7.07
C GLU A 474 11.43 -17.09 -7.10
N MET A 475 11.70 -16.22 -8.08
CA MET A 475 12.95 -15.46 -8.14
C MET A 475 12.98 -14.29 -7.15
N ALA A 476 11.89 -13.54 -6.97
CA ALA A 476 11.85 -12.40 -6.06
C ALA A 476 11.79 -12.79 -4.56
N GLY A 477 11.37 -14.02 -4.24
CA GLY A 477 10.95 -14.41 -2.88
C GLY A 477 11.91 -15.20 -1.99
N ASP A 478 13.21 -15.38 -2.31
CA ASP A 478 14.10 -16.21 -1.46
C ASP A 478 15.55 -15.73 -1.36
N ASN A 479 16.07 -15.66 -0.12
CA ASN A 479 17.49 -15.60 0.18
C ASN A 479 18.20 -16.85 -0.40
N PRO A 480 19.41 -16.77 -1.00
CA PRO A 480 20.13 -17.92 -1.55
C PRO A 480 20.22 -19.15 -0.63
N ALA A 481 20.28 -18.95 0.69
CA ALA A 481 20.26 -20.04 1.67
C ALA A 481 18.89 -20.75 1.77
N GLU A 482 17.81 -19.99 1.59
CA GLU A 482 16.42 -20.48 1.58
C GLU A 482 16.08 -21.19 0.27
N ARG A 483 16.58 -20.69 -0.88
CA ARG A 483 16.55 -21.38 -2.17
C ARG A 483 17.21 -22.76 -2.10
N THR A 484 18.33 -22.85 -1.39
CA THR A 484 19.07 -24.11 -1.23
C THR A 484 18.30 -25.11 -0.36
N ARG A 485 17.67 -24.64 0.72
CA ARG A 485 16.80 -25.45 1.58
C ARG A 485 15.52 -25.89 0.87
N LYS A 486 14.86 -25.01 0.11
CA LYS A 486 13.68 -25.34 -0.71
C LYS A 486 14.04 -26.31 -1.83
N ARG A 487 15.19 -26.15 -2.52
CA ARG A 487 15.69 -27.13 -3.49
C ARG A 487 15.96 -28.49 -2.86
N LYS A 488 16.55 -28.52 -1.66
CA LYS A 488 16.77 -29.77 -0.90
C LYS A 488 15.44 -30.43 -0.51
N ARG A 489 14.48 -29.66 0.02
CA ARG A 489 13.13 -30.12 0.37
C ARG A 489 12.31 -30.57 -0.87
N LYS A 490 12.45 -29.90 -2.01
CA LYS A 490 11.79 -30.24 -3.29
C LYS A 490 12.43 -31.47 -3.94
N GLN A 491 13.75 -31.65 -3.83
CA GLN A 491 14.45 -32.88 -4.23
C GLN A 491 14.10 -34.07 -3.30
N GLU A 492 13.97 -33.82 -2.00
CA GLU A 492 13.54 -34.82 -1.01
C GLU A 492 12.05 -35.19 -1.14
N ALA A 493 11.19 -34.25 -1.56
CA ALA A 493 9.78 -34.48 -1.84
C ALA A 493 9.55 -35.16 -3.21
N ALA A 494 10.34 -34.81 -4.22
CA ALA A 494 10.32 -35.46 -5.53
C ALA A 494 10.80 -36.92 -5.45
N ALA A 495 11.69 -37.24 -4.51
CA ALA A 495 12.08 -38.62 -4.21
C ALA A 495 10.96 -39.47 -3.56
N ARG A 496 9.77 -38.92 -3.29
CA ARG A 496 8.70 -39.56 -2.49
C ARG A 496 7.29 -39.70 -3.13
N GLY A 497 7.05 -39.39 -4.42
CA GLY A 497 5.68 -39.53 -5.02
C GLY A 497 5.20 -40.99 -5.21
N LYS A 498 3.92 -41.43 -5.18
CA LYS A 498 2.51 -40.90 -5.12
C LYS A 498 1.60 -42.04 -4.53
N VAL A 499 0.32 -41.92 -4.06
CA VAL A 499 -1.01 -41.57 -4.67
C VAL A 499 -2.03 -41.39 -3.49
N ALA A 500 -2.96 -40.42 -3.41
CA ALA A 500 -4.26 -40.33 -4.11
C ALA A 500 -4.92 -38.94 -3.97
N ALA A 501 -5.78 -38.64 -4.95
CA ALA A 501 -6.61 -37.45 -5.03
C ALA A 501 -7.68 -37.37 -3.92
N SER A 502 -7.70 -36.26 -3.21
CA SER A 502 -8.93 -35.56 -2.81
C SER A 502 -8.56 -34.14 -2.41
N THR A 503 -9.24 -33.18 -3.02
CA THR A 503 -9.17 -31.75 -2.78
C THR A 503 -9.21 -31.40 -1.29
N ARG A 504 -8.08 -30.97 -0.72
CA ARG A 504 -7.97 -30.12 0.48
C ARG A 504 -6.51 -29.72 0.66
N VAL A 505 -6.12 -28.59 0.08
CA VAL A 505 -4.84 -27.95 0.43
C VAL A 505 -5.06 -27.15 1.71
N ILE A 506 -4.68 -27.77 2.83
CA ILE A 506 -4.48 -27.10 4.11
C ILE A 506 -3.18 -26.29 3.98
N LEU A 507 -3.26 -24.96 3.95
CA LEU A 507 -2.12 -24.11 4.22
C LEU A 507 -1.83 -24.16 5.73
N ARG A 508 -0.77 -24.89 6.10
CA ARG A 508 -0.10 -24.72 7.39
C ARG A 508 1.26 -24.09 7.12
N ASP A 509 1.44 -22.88 7.65
CA ASP A 509 2.73 -22.37 8.06
C ASP A 509 3.24 -23.22 9.24
N GLU A 510 4.55 -23.50 9.30
CA GLU A 510 5.13 -24.54 10.16
C GLU A 510 4.99 -24.24 11.67
N THR A 511 4.43 -25.18 12.44
CA THR A 511 4.88 -25.57 13.80
C THR A 511 4.60 -27.06 14.03
N VAL A 512 5.53 -27.72 14.72
CA VAL A 512 5.89 -29.16 14.76
C VAL A 512 4.86 -30.11 15.42
N MET A 513 4.78 -31.39 14.96
CA MET A 513 4.78 -32.65 15.77
C MET A 513 4.61 -33.94 14.90
N MET A 514 5.24 -35.05 15.35
CA MET A 514 5.59 -36.30 14.64
C MET A 514 4.52 -37.40 14.49
N SER A 515 4.63 -38.27 13.47
CA SER A 515 4.97 -39.73 13.55
C SER A 515 4.58 -40.55 12.29
N ARG A 516 5.21 -41.71 12.10
CA ARG A 516 5.55 -42.46 10.85
C ARG A 516 4.50 -43.48 10.37
N ALA A 517 4.49 -43.83 9.07
CA ALA A 517 4.97 -45.12 8.50
C ALA A 517 4.33 -45.51 7.13
N GLY A 518 5.13 -46.01 6.16
CA GLY A 518 4.71 -47.10 5.25
C GLY A 518 4.69 -46.88 3.71
N GLN A 519 5.83 -47.15 3.05
CA GLN A 519 6.04 -47.92 1.78
C GLN A 519 5.11 -47.69 0.56
N GLY A 520 5.58 -47.30 -0.64
CA GLY A 520 6.30 -48.15 -1.62
C GLY A 520 5.70 -47.95 -3.05
N PRO A 521 6.36 -48.36 -4.15
CA PRO A 521 6.72 -47.42 -5.24
C PRO A 521 6.37 -47.82 -6.70
N LYS A 522 6.72 -46.91 -7.66
CA LYS A 522 7.34 -47.12 -9.02
C LYS A 522 6.55 -46.87 -10.32
N GLY A 523 7.27 -46.25 -11.28
CA GLY A 523 7.13 -46.32 -12.76
C GLY A 523 6.74 -45.00 -13.44
N GLU A 524 7.59 -44.08 -13.94
CA GLU A 524 8.66 -44.05 -14.99
C GLU A 524 8.21 -44.02 -16.47
N ALA A 525 8.97 -43.20 -17.24
CA ALA A 525 9.13 -43.09 -18.71
C ALA A 525 8.13 -42.21 -19.48
N SER A 526 8.50 -41.00 -19.94
CA SER A 526 9.24 -40.63 -21.19
C SER A 526 8.37 -40.79 -22.45
N SER A 527 8.34 -39.91 -23.46
CA SER A 527 9.43 -39.24 -24.14
C SER A 527 8.93 -38.15 -25.11
N GLU A 528 9.86 -37.26 -25.42
CA GLU A 528 10.00 -36.21 -26.44
C GLU A 528 9.39 -36.45 -27.84
N GLY A 529 9.15 -35.34 -28.55
CA GLY A 529 8.92 -35.30 -29.99
C GLY A 529 8.67 -33.87 -30.52
N ASP A 530 9.77 -33.20 -30.89
CA ASP A 530 9.90 -31.84 -31.44
C ASP A 530 9.06 -31.52 -32.69
N ALA A 531 8.67 -30.24 -32.83
CA ALA A 531 8.58 -29.56 -34.14
C ALA A 531 8.79 -28.04 -33.98
N GLN A 532 9.91 -27.56 -34.53
CA GLN A 532 10.34 -26.16 -34.59
C GLN A 532 9.52 -25.33 -35.59
N CYS A 533 9.28 -24.04 -35.30
CA CYS A 533 9.87 -22.90 -36.04
C CYS A 533 9.25 -21.55 -35.59
N VAL A 534 10.08 -20.63 -35.11
CA VAL A 534 10.27 -19.19 -35.47
C VAL A 534 11.02 -18.55 -34.28
N GLN A 535 12.29 -18.19 -34.48
CA GLN A 535 13.12 -17.60 -33.43
C GLN A 535 13.02 -16.06 -33.41
N TYR A 536 12.43 -15.54 -32.35
CA TYR A 536 12.79 -14.24 -31.77
C TYR A 536 13.51 -14.52 -30.43
N ARG A 537 14.77 -14.11 -30.33
CA ARG A 537 15.65 -14.18 -29.15
C ARG A 537 16.34 -12.80 -29.07
N ASP A 538 16.36 -12.05 -27.97
CA ASP A 538 16.25 -12.40 -26.56
C ASP A 538 15.46 -11.36 -25.74
N VAL A 539 14.76 -11.89 -24.74
CA VAL A 539 14.05 -11.28 -23.62
C VAL A 539 15.01 -11.09 -22.44
N TYR A 540 14.88 -10.00 -21.67
CA TYR A 540 15.31 -9.99 -20.26
C TYR A 540 14.51 -9.02 -19.38
N ALA A 541 14.00 -9.54 -18.26
CA ALA A 541 13.34 -8.84 -17.16
C ALA A 541 14.13 -9.06 -15.86
N PRO A 542 14.09 -8.12 -14.90
CA PRO A 542 14.14 -8.51 -13.49
C PRO A 542 13.07 -7.85 -12.58
N GLU A 543 12.38 -8.76 -11.89
CA GLU A 543 11.86 -8.76 -10.51
C GLU A 543 10.43 -8.33 -10.14
N THR A 544 9.60 -7.89 -11.08
CA THR A 544 8.19 -8.31 -11.10
C THR A 544 7.80 -8.44 -12.55
N ALA A 545 7.68 -9.66 -13.07
CA ALA A 545 7.09 -9.84 -14.39
C ALA A 545 5.73 -9.07 -14.40
N ARG A 546 5.40 -8.33 -15.43
CA ARG A 546 5.31 -8.83 -16.79
C ARG A 546 5.05 -7.67 -17.77
N ASP A 547 5.55 -7.81 -19.00
CA ASP A 547 4.83 -7.40 -20.19
C ASP A 547 3.44 -8.07 -20.20
N LEU A 548 2.35 -7.31 -20.29
CA LEU A 548 1.08 -7.79 -20.84
C LEU A 548 0.28 -6.61 -21.41
N PRO A 549 -0.10 -6.66 -22.69
CA PRO A 549 -1.16 -5.82 -23.27
C PRO A 549 -2.55 -5.89 -22.57
N PHE A 550 -2.67 -6.53 -21.40
CA PHE A 550 -3.92 -6.89 -20.73
C PHE A 550 -4.08 -6.35 -19.30
N LEU A 551 -3.17 -5.52 -18.79
CA LEU A 551 -3.33 -4.80 -17.51
C LEU A 551 -4.08 -3.47 -17.68
N THR A 552 -5.19 -3.48 -18.43
CA THR A 552 -6.07 -2.31 -18.53
C THR A 552 -7.19 -2.44 -17.50
N GLU A 553 -7.56 -1.34 -16.84
CA GLU A 553 -8.66 -1.34 -15.85
C GLU A 553 -9.94 -1.98 -16.43
N SER A 554 -10.19 -1.77 -17.72
CA SER A 554 -11.31 -2.36 -18.47
C SER A 554 -11.41 -3.88 -18.36
N ASN A 555 -10.28 -4.59 -18.25
CA ASN A 555 -10.29 -6.05 -18.09
C ASN A 555 -10.71 -6.49 -16.69
N TYR A 556 -10.53 -5.65 -15.67
CA TYR A 556 -10.95 -5.96 -14.30
C TYR A 556 -12.44 -5.69 -14.10
N LEU A 557 -12.99 -4.70 -14.80
CA LEU A 557 -14.42 -4.34 -14.71
C LEU A 557 -15.34 -5.54 -15.01
N ARG A 558 -14.93 -6.45 -15.91
CA ARG A 558 -15.71 -7.66 -16.25
C ARG A 558 -15.81 -8.68 -15.10
N LEU A 559 -14.93 -8.59 -14.09
CA LEU A 559 -14.91 -9.47 -12.93
C LEU A 559 -15.73 -8.90 -11.76
N LEU A 560 -16.16 -7.65 -11.85
CA LEU A 560 -16.96 -7.04 -10.80
C LEU A 560 -18.37 -7.64 -10.80
N PRO A 561 -18.98 -7.82 -9.63
CA PRO A 561 -20.40 -8.15 -9.54
C PRO A 561 -21.26 -7.03 -10.17
N PRO A 562 -22.53 -7.31 -10.51
CA PRO A 562 -23.45 -6.32 -11.05
C PRO A 562 -23.50 -5.06 -10.16
N CYS A 563 -23.02 -3.94 -10.68
CA CYS A 563 -22.94 -2.70 -9.92
C CYS A 563 -24.29 -1.95 -9.98
N PRO A 564 -24.84 -1.50 -8.83
CA PRO A 564 -25.94 -0.56 -8.80
C PRO A 564 -25.61 0.70 -9.61
N LYS A 565 -26.60 1.29 -10.30
CA LYS A 565 -26.43 2.50 -11.12
C LYS A 565 -26.04 3.73 -10.28
N GLU A 566 -26.30 3.68 -8.98
CA GLU A 566 -25.98 4.71 -8.01
C GLU A 566 -24.50 4.70 -7.58
N LEU A 567 -23.75 3.65 -7.93
CA LEU A 567 -22.33 3.54 -7.65
C LEU A 567 -21.52 3.64 -8.95
N GLU A 568 -20.58 4.57 -8.97
CA GLU A 568 -19.61 4.74 -10.04
C GLU A 568 -18.31 4.06 -9.64
N VAL A 569 -17.73 3.23 -10.51
CA VAL A 569 -16.39 2.67 -10.29
C VAL A 569 -15.35 3.77 -10.51
N VAL A 570 -14.56 4.06 -9.49
CA VAL A 570 -13.50 5.09 -9.53
C VAL A 570 -12.17 4.49 -9.95
N SER A 571 -11.80 3.33 -9.39
CA SER A 571 -10.59 2.62 -9.77
C SER A 571 -10.65 1.15 -9.40
N VAL A 572 -9.90 0.33 -10.15
CA VAL A 572 -9.74 -1.10 -9.86
C VAL A 572 -8.27 -1.49 -10.01
N SER A 573 -7.65 -1.94 -8.91
CA SER A 573 -6.25 -2.38 -8.93
C SER A 573 -6.10 -3.86 -8.63
N LEU A 574 -5.26 -4.55 -9.39
CA LEU A 574 -4.90 -5.93 -9.12
C LEU A 574 -3.67 -6.02 -8.19
N GLN A 575 -3.86 -6.71 -7.07
CA GLN A 575 -2.76 -7.33 -6.34
C GLN A 575 -2.69 -8.82 -6.65
N ILE A 576 -1.49 -9.25 -7.03
CA ILE A 576 -1.18 -10.65 -7.30
C ILE A 576 -0.78 -11.31 -5.97
N LEU A 577 -1.38 -12.46 -5.68
CA LEU A 577 -1.03 -13.32 -4.55
C LEU A 577 -0.33 -14.57 -5.08
N SER A 578 0.07 -15.47 -4.18
CA SER A 578 0.68 -16.75 -4.55
C SER A 578 -0.37 -17.78 -5.01
N ALA A 579 0.09 -18.86 -5.64
CA ALA A 579 -0.71 -20.02 -6.03
C ALA A 579 -1.89 -19.71 -6.98
N GLY A 580 -1.66 -18.84 -7.97
CA GLY A 580 -2.66 -18.52 -8.99
C GLY A 580 -3.83 -17.67 -8.50
N LEU A 581 -3.74 -17.10 -7.29
CA LEU A 581 -4.78 -16.23 -6.71
C LEU A 581 -4.40 -14.75 -6.82
N GLY A 582 -5.41 -13.91 -6.95
CA GLY A 582 -5.27 -12.46 -6.90
C GLY A 582 -6.36 -11.83 -6.04
N ARG A 583 -6.24 -10.54 -5.80
CA ARG A 583 -7.33 -9.73 -5.27
C ARG A 583 -7.38 -8.38 -5.98
N LEU A 584 -8.58 -7.94 -6.29
CA LEU A 584 -8.86 -6.60 -6.75
C LEU A 584 -9.10 -5.71 -5.53
N VAL A 585 -8.51 -4.52 -5.56
CA VAL A 585 -8.87 -3.40 -4.69
C VAL A 585 -9.79 -2.52 -5.50
N VAL A 586 -11.07 -2.49 -5.12
CA VAL A 586 -12.11 -1.80 -5.87
C VAL A 586 -12.49 -0.55 -5.09
N SER A 587 -12.45 0.60 -5.76
CA SER A 587 -12.98 1.85 -5.23
C SER A 587 -14.19 2.31 -6.05
N MET A 588 -15.26 2.69 -5.37
CA MET A 588 -16.50 3.17 -5.94
C MET A 588 -16.93 4.45 -5.24
N ARG A 589 -17.62 5.33 -5.98
CA ARG A 589 -18.21 6.56 -5.46
C ARG A 589 -19.73 6.46 -5.55
N ARG A 590 -20.42 6.87 -4.48
CA ARG A 590 -21.86 7.09 -4.50
C ARG A 590 -22.17 8.34 -5.32
N LEU A 591 -22.88 8.18 -6.43
CA LEU A 591 -23.37 9.32 -7.21
C LEU A 591 -24.36 10.15 -6.36
N PRO A 592 -24.54 11.44 -6.62
CA PRO A 592 -25.59 12.23 -5.94
C PRO A 592 -27.00 11.65 -6.15
N ARG A 593 -27.89 11.83 -5.16
CA ARG A 593 -29.29 11.34 -5.20
C ARG A 593 -30.23 12.17 -6.04
#